data_AF-A0ABC9TQ63-F1
#
_entry.id   AF-A0ABC9TQ63-F1
#
_cell.length_a   1.000
_cell.length_b   1.000
_cell.length_c   1.000
_cell.angle_alpha   90.00
_cell.angle_beta   90.00
_cell.angle_gamma   90.00
#
_symmetry.space_group_name_H-M   'P 1'
#
loop_
_entity.id
_entity.type
_entity.pdbx_description
1 polymer ?
#
loop_
_entity_poly.entity_id
_entity_poly.type
_entity_poly.pdbx_seq_one_letter_code
_entity_poly.pdbx_strand_id
1 'polypeptide(L)'
;MFSEHNKLFTIGQFSAIHGVTKKTLMWYDEIGLLKPAVIGENGYRYYTYLQSPTLEIILMLRELNVSIPEILTFLSNRSAENMEQLLREKITELNNTISNLKSIQQALVSRHQDMSIILKIDLSSICITEQKKSYLVTVPTTADASSETEIESIINKTKQYQLHRLHDAAYGSMISVESLYSGDFQNYSALYFELPNPASKKGLHIKPAGKYLRAFCKGSWDRLPDRYKEILAYAQKQGLSLTGYSYEMGINETVIDDFNDYITQIEIQIKSG
;
A
#
# COMPACT_ATOMS: atom_id res chain seq x y z
N MET A 1 35.35 27.97 38.83
CA MET A 1 36.09 26.71 38.59
C MET A 1 36.30 26.57 37.08
N PHE A 2 37.13 27.42 36.48
CA PHE A 2 37.34 27.47 35.02
C PHE A 2 38.80 27.82 34.74
N SER A 3 39.66 26.81 34.67
CA SER A 3 41.08 26.96 34.33
C SER A 3 41.57 25.80 33.46
N GLU A 4 40.73 25.36 32.50
CA GLU A 4 41.10 24.33 31.50
C GLU A 4 40.71 24.79 30.06
N HIS A 5 40.67 26.09 29.78
CA HIS A 5 40.19 26.60 28.47
C HIS A 5 41.15 26.39 27.28
N ASN A 6 42.25 25.65 27.44
CA ASN A 6 43.25 25.46 26.39
C ASN A 6 43.81 24.04 26.27
N LYS A 7 43.12 23.04 26.86
CA LYS A 7 43.55 21.64 26.70
C LYS A 7 43.33 21.19 25.25
N LEU A 8 44.42 20.93 24.55
CA LEU A 8 44.43 20.37 23.22
C LEU A 8 44.38 18.84 23.30
N PHE A 9 43.45 18.25 22.56
CA PHE A 9 43.32 16.82 22.37
C PHE A 9 43.90 16.46 21.01
N THR A 10 44.77 15.47 20.97
CA THR A 10 45.15 14.85 19.69
C THR A 10 43.90 14.30 19.00
N ILE A 11 43.92 14.18 17.67
CA ILE A 11 42.83 13.53 16.91
C ILE A 11 42.44 12.15 17.47
N GLY A 12 43.40 11.40 18.03
CA GLY A 12 43.14 10.11 18.65
C GLY A 12 42.38 10.20 19.97
N GLN A 13 42.73 11.15 20.83
CA GLN A 13 41.99 11.38 22.07
C GLN A 13 40.59 11.92 21.78
N PHE A 14 40.46 12.89 20.88
CA PHE A 14 39.18 13.50 20.55
C PHE A 14 38.23 12.49 19.89
N SER A 15 38.72 11.70 18.94
CA SER A 15 37.92 10.64 18.33
C SER A 15 37.47 9.57 19.32
N ALA A 16 38.33 9.16 20.26
CA ALA A 16 37.98 8.20 21.30
C ALA A 16 36.91 8.71 22.27
N ILE A 17 36.98 9.99 22.67
CA ILE A 17 35.97 10.61 23.55
C ILE A 17 34.58 10.57 22.93
N HIS A 18 34.50 10.81 21.61
CA HIS A 18 33.24 10.93 20.87
C HIS A 18 32.83 9.63 20.15
N GLY A 19 33.54 8.52 20.36
CA GLY A 19 33.21 7.23 19.74
C GLY A 19 33.31 7.21 18.19
N VAL A 20 34.07 8.14 17.59
CA VAL A 20 34.28 8.20 16.14
C VAL A 20 35.66 7.67 15.77
N THR A 21 35.89 7.42 14.47
CA THR A 21 37.22 7.05 14.01
C THR A 21 38.07 8.29 13.73
N LYS A 22 39.41 8.17 13.86
CA LYS A 22 40.34 9.23 13.42
C LYS A 22 40.11 9.60 11.94
N LYS A 23 39.80 8.61 11.09
CA LYS A 23 39.51 8.79 9.66
C LYS A 23 38.28 9.66 9.43
N THR A 24 37.24 9.51 10.26
CA THR A 24 36.04 10.36 10.22
C THR A 24 36.39 11.83 10.46
N LEU A 25 37.20 12.11 11.49
CA LEU A 25 37.63 13.48 11.80
C LEU A 25 38.57 14.06 10.74
N MET A 26 39.47 13.25 10.17
CA MET A 26 40.31 13.67 9.04
C MET A 26 39.45 14.03 7.83
N TRP A 27 38.47 13.20 7.51
CA TRP A 27 37.56 13.47 6.41
C TRP A 27 36.72 14.73 6.68
N TYR A 28 36.18 14.91 7.88
CA TYR A 28 35.46 16.14 8.26
C TYR A 28 36.32 17.41 8.15
N ASP A 29 37.61 17.33 8.44
CA ASP A 29 38.54 18.43 8.19
C ASP A 29 38.71 18.69 6.68
N GLU A 30 38.94 17.64 5.88
CA GLU A 30 39.11 17.73 4.42
C GLU A 30 37.90 18.39 3.73
N ILE A 31 36.68 18.04 4.13
CA ILE A 31 35.45 18.62 3.58
C ILE A 31 35.02 19.93 4.28
N GLY A 32 35.79 20.39 5.26
CA GLY A 32 35.52 21.63 6.00
C GLY A 32 34.35 21.56 6.98
N LEU A 33 33.85 20.37 7.31
CA LEU A 33 32.74 20.17 8.24
C LEU A 33 33.13 20.39 9.70
N LEU A 34 34.32 19.90 10.10
CA LEU A 34 34.88 20.15 11.42
C LEU A 34 36.41 20.23 11.33
N LYS A 35 36.92 21.45 11.30
CA LYS A 35 38.37 21.71 11.24
C LYS A 35 39.01 21.56 12.62
N PRO A 36 40.26 21.09 12.73
CA PRO A 36 41.01 21.13 13.98
C PRO A 36 41.21 22.58 14.44
N ALA A 37 41.30 22.79 15.75
CA ALA A 37 41.63 24.10 16.30
C ALA A 37 43.06 24.52 15.92
N VAL A 38 43.99 23.56 15.89
CA VAL A 38 45.39 23.77 15.52
C VAL A 38 45.90 22.59 14.70
N ILE A 39 46.65 22.89 13.65
CA ILE A 39 47.52 21.93 12.96
C ILE A 39 48.94 22.25 13.42
N GLY A 40 49.57 21.32 14.12
CA GLY A 40 50.96 21.47 14.59
C GLY A 40 51.95 21.45 13.43
N GLU A 41 53.18 21.93 13.68
CA GLU A 41 54.25 21.98 12.66
C GLU A 41 54.59 20.61 12.06
N ASN A 42 54.36 19.54 12.83
CA ASN A 42 54.52 18.14 12.41
C ASN A 42 53.31 17.59 11.62
N GLY A 43 52.33 18.43 11.28
CA GLY A 43 51.10 18.06 10.58
C GLY A 43 50.04 17.39 11.44
N TYR A 44 50.25 17.28 12.76
CA TYR A 44 49.26 16.67 13.66
C TYR A 44 48.08 17.60 13.93
N ARG A 45 46.87 17.02 13.95
CA ARG A 45 45.62 17.73 14.20
C ARG A 45 45.27 17.71 15.68
N TYR A 46 44.95 18.89 16.21
CA TYR A 46 44.56 19.09 17.60
C TYR A 46 43.19 19.76 17.68
N TYR A 47 42.35 19.25 18.56
CA TYR A 47 41.00 19.75 18.82
C TYR A 47 40.91 20.26 20.26
N THR A 48 39.94 21.12 20.53
CA THR A 48 39.63 21.57 21.90
C THR A 48 38.31 20.99 22.36
N TYR A 49 38.10 20.94 23.68
CA TYR A 49 36.81 20.57 24.26
C TYR A 49 35.66 21.48 23.78
N LEU A 50 35.94 22.74 23.42
CA LEU A 50 34.95 23.67 22.91
C LEU A 50 34.36 23.25 21.54
N GLN A 51 35.02 22.34 20.83
CA GLN A 51 34.54 21.79 19.55
C GLN A 51 33.62 20.58 19.74
N SER A 52 33.58 19.98 20.94
CA SER A 52 32.75 18.82 21.25
C SER A 52 31.26 19.06 20.94
N PRO A 53 30.62 20.19 21.34
CA PRO A 53 29.22 20.42 21.01
C PRO A 53 28.93 20.49 19.50
N THR A 54 29.88 20.98 18.71
CA THR A 54 29.73 21.03 17.25
C THR A 54 29.82 19.63 16.65
N LEU A 55 30.76 18.80 17.10
CA LEU A 55 30.84 17.41 16.67
C LEU A 55 29.58 16.62 17.04
N GLU A 56 29.08 16.75 18.26
CA GLU A 56 27.86 16.06 18.70
C GLU A 56 26.65 16.42 17.83
N ILE A 57 26.54 17.68 17.40
CA ILE A 57 25.47 18.10 16.47
C ILE A 57 25.66 17.51 15.09
N ILE A 58 26.90 17.47 14.57
CA ILE A 58 27.17 16.80 13.30
C ILE A 58 26.74 15.33 13.39
N LEU A 59 27.11 14.63 14.45
CA LEU A 59 26.77 13.21 14.64
C LEU A 59 25.26 13.00 14.76
N MET A 60 24.56 13.79 15.57
CA MET A 60 23.10 13.76 15.67
C MET A 60 22.42 13.96 14.30
N LEU A 61 22.84 14.98 13.53
CA LEU A 61 22.26 15.24 12.22
C LEU A 61 22.55 14.10 11.23
N ARG A 62 23.72 13.46 11.34
CA ARG A 62 24.05 12.26 10.54
C ARG A 62 23.17 11.07 10.91
N GLU A 63 22.87 10.85 12.19
CA GLU A 63 21.92 9.82 12.65
C GLU A 63 20.51 10.06 12.12
N LEU A 64 20.11 11.33 11.97
CA LEU A 64 18.85 11.74 11.35
C LEU A 64 18.87 11.68 9.80
N ASN A 65 19.89 11.05 9.21
CA ASN A 65 20.10 10.96 7.76
C ASN A 65 20.17 12.32 7.03
N VAL A 66 20.57 13.39 7.72
CA VAL A 66 20.81 14.69 7.07
C VAL A 66 22.08 14.58 6.23
N SER A 67 22.01 15.12 5.00
CA SER A 67 23.14 15.07 4.09
C SER A 67 24.25 16.03 4.54
N ILE A 68 25.50 15.71 4.21
CA ILE A 68 26.65 16.56 4.58
C ILE A 68 26.53 18.01 4.07
N PRO A 69 26.06 18.27 2.82
CA PRO A 69 25.84 19.64 2.36
C PRO A 69 24.81 20.42 3.19
N GLU A 70 23.72 19.76 3.61
CA GLU A 70 22.71 20.37 4.48
C GLU A 70 23.28 20.67 5.87
N ILE A 71 24.09 19.76 6.44
CA ILE A 71 24.77 20.01 7.72
C ILE A 71 25.70 21.22 7.62
N LEU A 72 26.49 21.34 6.55
CA LEU A 72 27.35 22.51 6.32
C LEU A 72 26.53 23.81 6.26
N THR A 73 25.38 23.77 5.59
CA THR A 73 24.47 24.91 5.45
C THR A 73 23.87 25.29 6.81
N PHE A 74 23.45 24.29 7.59
CA PHE A 74 22.94 24.48 8.94
C PHE A 74 24.00 25.06 9.89
N LEU A 75 25.22 24.52 9.89
CA LEU A 75 26.30 25.01 10.74
C LEU A 75 26.69 26.47 10.43
N SER A 76 26.54 26.90 9.17
CA SER A 76 26.81 28.28 8.75
C SER A 76 25.73 29.28 9.21
N ASN A 77 24.50 28.81 9.44
CA ASN A 77 23.35 29.63 9.82
C ASN A 77 22.72 29.17 11.14
N ARG A 78 23.55 28.68 12.07
CA ARG A 78 23.04 27.98 13.25
C ARG A 78 22.21 28.90 14.15
N SER A 79 20.94 28.57 14.33
CA SER A 79 20.01 29.24 15.24
C SER A 79 19.02 28.23 15.82
N ALA A 80 18.33 28.61 16.90
CA ALA A 80 17.24 27.79 17.44
C ALA A 80 16.11 27.62 16.41
N GLU A 81 15.81 28.68 15.64
CA GLU A 81 14.82 28.68 14.57
C GLU A 81 15.16 27.68 13.46
N ASN A 82 16.41 27.72 12.94
CA ASN A 82 16.83 26.81 11.88
C ASN A 82 16.91 25.35 12.36
N MET A 83 17.24 25.12 13.64
CA MET A 83 17.22 23.77 14.21
C MET A 83 15.79 23.25 14.36
N GLU A 84 14.86 24.08 14.87
CA GLU A 84 13.46 23.70 14.99
C GLU A 84 12.84 23.39 13.62
N GLN A 85 13.13 24.21 12.60
CA GLN A 85 12.68 23.95 11.24
C GLN A 85 13.19 22.61 10.71
N LEU A 86 14.50 22.35 10.79
CA LEU A 86 15.10 21.11 10.31
C LEU A 86 14.51 19.89 11.02
N LEU A 87 14.33 19.96 12.35
CA LEU A 87 13.74 18.87 13.12
C LEU A 87 12.27 18.64 12.73
N ARG A 88 11.49 19.70 12.51
CA ARG A 88 10.10 19.58 12.04
C ARG A 88 10.00 18.92 10.66
N GLU A 89 10.88 19.26 9.74
CA GLU A 89 10.97 18.63 8.42
C GLU A 89 11.28 17.13 8.56
N LYS A 90 12.28 16.75 9.38
CA LYS A 90 12.64 15.34 9.61
C LYS A 90 11.54 14.56 10.33
N ILE A 91 10.83 15.16 11.29
CA ILE A 91 9.65 14.55 11.91
C ILE A 91 8.56 14.28 10.87
N THR A 92 8.35 15.21 9.94
CA THR A 92 7.35 15.06 8.87
C THR A 92 7.72 13.94 7.90
N GLU A 93 8.98 13.89 7.45
CA GLU A 93 9.51 12.79 6.62
C GLU A 93 9.36 11.42 7.30
N LEU A 94 9.69 11.34 8.59
CA LEU A 94 9.57 10.11 9.37
C LEU A 94 8.10 9.66 9.49
N ASN A 95 7.19 10.58 9.78
CA ASN A 95 5.76 10.28 9.84
C ASN A 95 5.21 9.78 8.51
N ASN A 96 5.63 10.37 7.39
CA ASN A 96 5.27 9.90 6.06
C ASN A 96 5.78 8.48 5.79
N THR A 97 7.03 8.19 6.19
CA THR A 97 7.63 6.86 6.07
C THR A 97 6.87 5.83 6.90
N ILE A 98 6.54 6.14 8.16
CA ILE A 98 5.75 5.28 9.03
C ILE A 98 4.36 5.01 8.43
N SER A 99 3.71 6.04 7.89
CA SER A 99 2.41 5.91 7.24
C SER A 99 2.48 4.95 6.04
N ASN A 100 3.48 5.12 5.17
CA ASN A 100 3.70 4.24 4.02
C ASN A 100 3.97 2.79 4.44
N LEU A 101 4.85 2.57 5.43
CA LEU A 101 5.15 1.23 5.94
C LEU A 101 3.92 0.54 6.55
N LYS A 102 3.04 1.29 7.23
CA LYS A 102 1.77 0.77 7.73
C LYS A 102 0.84 0.35 6.59
N SER A 103 0.73 1.14 5.52
CA SER A 103 -0.06 0.79 4.34
C SER A 103 0.47 -0.49 3.66
N ILE A 104 1.79 -0.61 3.52
CA ILE A 104 2.43 -1.83 2.97
C ILE A 104 2.13 -3.04 3.87
N GLN A 105 2.26 -2.89 5.19
CA GLN A 105 1.96 -3.97 6.13
C GLN A 105 0.50 -4.42 6.02
N GLN A 106 -0.44 -3.49 5.94
CA GLN A 106 -1.87 -3.81 5.78
C GLN A 106 -2.13 -4.58 4.48
N ALA A 107 -1.52 -4.16 3.37
CA ALA A 107 -1.63 -4.85 2.09
C ALA A 107 -1.08 -6.29 2.15
N LEU A 108 0.06 -6.50 2.82
CA LEU A 108 0.64 -7.83 3.02
C LEU A 108 -0.26 -8.74 3.88
N VAL A 109 -0.80 -8.20 4.98
CA VAL A 109 -1.70 -8.95 5.86
C VAL A 109 -2.97 -9.35 5.12
N SER A 110 -3.58 -8.44 4.35
CA SER A 110 -4.77 -8.73 3.55
C SER A 110 -4.49 -9.85 2.54
N ARG A 111 -3.42 -9.72 1.75
CA ARG A 111 -3.04 -10.74 0.76
C ARG A 111 -2.77 -12.11 1.39
N HIS A 112 -2.10 -12.15 2.53
CA HIS A 112 -1.86 -13.40 3.25
C HIS A 112 -3.19 -14.06 3.70
N GLN A 113 -4.15 -13.26 4.18
CA GLN A 113 -5.48 -13.76 4.55
C GLN A 113 -6.23 -14.30 3.34
N ASP A 114 -6.24 -13.58 2.22
CA ASP A 114 -6.87 -14.01 0.97
C ASP A 114 -6.31 -15.36 0.51
N MET A 115 -4.99 -15.51 0.48
CA MET A 115 -4.34 -16.78 0.11
C MET A 115 -4.65 -17.91 1.10
N SER A 116 -4.69 -17.61 2.40
CA SER A 116 -5.04 -18.60 3.43
C SER A 116 -6.48 -19.11 3.28
N ILE A 117 -7.40 -18.26 2.81
CA ILE A 117 -8.78 -18.65 2.51
C ILE A 117 -8.81 -19.55 1.28
N ILE A 118 -8.15 -19.16 0.19
CA ILE A 118 -8.12 -19.93 -1.07
C ILE A 118 -7.57 -21.33 -0.85
N LEU A 119 -6.54 -21.49 -0.01
CA LEU A 119 -5.96 -22.81 0.30
C LEU A 119 -6.93 -23.77 1.04
N LYS A 120 -7.95 -23.26 1.71
CA LYS A 120 -8.88 -24.04 2.55
C LYS A 120 -10.27 -24.18 1.94
N ILE A 121 -10.53 -23.51 0.84
CA ILE A 121 -11.88 -23.38 0.31
C ILE A 121 -12.31 -24.65 -0.43
N ASP A 122 -13.53 -25.09 -0.18
CA ASP A 122 -14.16 -26.11 -1.00
C ASP A 122 -14.83 -25.43 -2.20
N LEU A 123 -14.16 -25.48 -3.34
CA LEU A 123 -14.61 -24.86 -4.60
C LEU A 123 -15.92 -25.46 -5.13
N SER A 124 -16.27 -26.69 -4.72
CA SER A 124 -17.50 -27.35 -5.15
C SER A 124 -18.73 -26.82 -4.40
N SER A 125 -18.54 -26.36 -3.16
CA SER A 125 -19.62 -25.96 -2.27
C SER A 125 -20.36 -24.69 -2.75
N ILE A 126 -21.67 -24.66 -2.51
CA ILE A 126 -22.51 -23.47 -2.60
C ILE A 126 -23.00 -23.18 -1.18
N CYS A 127 -22.71 -21.99 -0.66
CA CYS A 127 -23.02 -21.66 0.73
C CYS A 127 -23.74 -20.31 0.84
N ILE A 128 -24.37 -20.07 1.99
CA ILE A 128 -24.95 -18.78 2.34
C ILE A 128 -23.95 -18.02 3.20
N THR A 129 -23.69 -16.78 2.85
CA THR A 129 -22.76 -15.88 3.55
C THR A 129 -23.43 -14.53 3.81
N GLU A 130 -23.07 -13.88 4.91
CA GLU A 130 -23.51 -12.52 5.22
C GLU A 130 -22.47 -11.53 4.68
N GLN A 131 -22.91 -10.60 3.85
CA GLN A 131 -22.07 -9.55 3.28
C GLN A 131 -22.34 -8.20 3.95
N LYS A 132 -21.27 -7.43 4.13
CA LYS A 132 -21.36 -6.02 4.48
C LYS A 132 -21.68 -5.21 3.23
N LYS A 133 -22.25 -4.04 3.43
CA LYS A 133 -22.47 -3.06 2.38
C LYS A 133 -21.14 -2.60 1.80
N SER A 134 -21.02 -2.58 0.48
CA SER A 134 -19.87 -2.01 -0.22
C SER A 134 -20.28 -1.07 -1.36
N TYR A 135 -19.31 -0.26 -1.79
CA TYR A 135 -19.51 0.77 -2.82
C TYR A 135 -18.66 0.43 -4.04
N LEU A 136 -19.32 0.32 -5.18
CA LEU A 136 -18.70 -0.10 -6.42
C LEU A 136 -18.76 1.05 -7.44
N VAL A 137 -17.66 1.26 -8.14
CA VAL A 137 -17.66 2.07 -9.36
C VAL A 137 -17.95 1.13 -10.50
N THR A 138 -18.97 1.42 -11.30
CA THR A 138 -19.37 0.59 -12.44
C THR A 138 -19.00 1.25 -13.75
N VAL A 139 -18.54 0.44 -14.70
CA VAL A 139 -18.32 0.81 -16.09
C VAL A 139 -19.23 -0.10 -16.94
N PRO A 140 -20.29 0.45 -17.57
CA PRO A 140 -21.20 -0.35 -18.37
C PRO A 140 -20.45 -1.14 -19.45
N THR A 141 -20.81 -2.41 -19.59
CA THR A 141 -20.36 -3.25 -20.71
C THR A 141 -21.27 -2.98 -21.89
N THR A 142 -20.70 -2.91 -23.09
CA THR A 142 -21.48 -2.74 -24.33
C THR A 142 -21.24 -3.95 -25.20
N ALA A 143 -22.30 -4.55 -25.76
CA ALA A 143 -22.22 -5.78 -26.54
C ALA A 143 -21.21 -5.72 -27.71
N ASP A 144 -20.90 -4.53 -28.22
CA ASP A 144 -19.98 -4.31 -29.33
C ASP A 144 -18.54 -3.96 -28.91
N ALA A 145 -18.26 -3.78 -27.62
CA ALA A 145 -16.92 -3.42 -27.16
C ALA A 145 -15.99 -4.64 -27.14
N SER A 146 -14.76 -4.45 -27.62
CA SER A 146 -13.71 -5.44 -27.40
C SER A 146 -13.31 -5.48 -25.92
N SER A 147 -12.83 -6.63 -25.45
CA SER A 147 -12.32 -6.79 -24.08
C SER A 147 -11.21 -5.77 -23.76
N GLU A 148 -10.39 -5.40 -24.75
CA GLU A 148 -9.36 -4.36 -24.59
C GLU A 148 -9.98 -3.00 -24.25
N THR A 149 -11.06 -2.61 -24.93
CA THR A 149 -11.75 -1.33 -24.70
C THR A 149 -12.36 -1.28 -23.30
N GLU A 150 -12.89 -2.40 -22.83
CA GLU A 150 -13.46 -2.52 -21.48
C GLU A 150 -12.37 -2.42 -20.40
N ILE A 151 -11.23 -3.09 -20.62
CA ILE A 151 -10.04 -3.02 -19.75
C ILE A 151 -9.49 -1.59 -19.69
N GLU A 152 -9.36 -0.91 -20.83
CA GLU A 152 -8.92 0.48 -20.86
C GLU A 152 -9.90 1.41 -20.13
N SER A 153 -11.20 1.17 -20.27
CA SER A 153 -12.24 1.96 -19.62
C SER A 153 -12.18 1.83 -18.10
N ILE A 154 -12.00 0.61 -17.57
CA ILE A 154 -11.87 0.40 -16.13
C ILE A 154 -10.55 0.98 -15.59
N ILE A 155 -9.43 0.80 -16.29
CA ILE A 155 -8.13 1.39 -15.91
C ILE A 155 -8.20 2.92 -15.87
N ASN A 156 -8.85 3.54 -16.85
CA ASN A 156 -8.98 4.99 -16.87
C ASN A 156 -9.93 5.47 -15.76
N LYS A 157 -10.95 4.67 -15.41
CA LYS A 157 -11.84 4.96 -14.29
C LYS A 157 -11.13 4.87 -12.94
N THR A 158 -10.25 3.89 -12.72
CA THR A 158 -9.50 3.75 -11.45
C THR A 158 -8.57 4.94 -11.20
N LYS A 159 -7.94 5.49 -12.25
CA LYS A 159 -7.11 6.71 -12.15
C LYS A 159 -7.87 7.92 -11.58
N GLN A 160 -9.17 8.05 -11.88
CA GLN A 160 -10.02 9.14 -11.35
C GLN A 160 -10.16 9.09 -9.83
N TYR A 161 -9.96 7.91 -9.24
CA TYR A 161 -10.07 7.66 -7.80
C TYR A 161 -8.69 7.49 -7.12
N GLN A 162 -7.61 7.88 -7.79
CA GLN A 162 -6.23 7.80 -7.28
C GLN A 162 -5.81 6.38 -6.88
N LEU A 163 -6.44 5.34 -7.44
CA LEU A 163 -5.94 3.98 -7.36
C LEU A 163 -4.72 3.88 -8.28
N HIS A 164 -3.56 3.56 -7.71
CA HIS A 164 -2.29 3.61 -8.45
C HIS A 164 -2.11 2.37 -9.35
N ARG A 165 -2.71 1.24 -8.98
CA ARG A 165 -2.65 -0.04 -9.71
C ARG A 165 -4.00 -0.76 -9.67
N LEU A 166 -4.26 -1.60 -10.68
CA LEU A 166 -5.48 -2.43 -10.73
C LEU A 166 -5.56 -3.43 -9.56
N HIS A 167 -4.42 -3.94 -9.08
CA HIS A 167 -4.37 -4.86 -7.95
C HIS A 167 -4.60 -4.20 -6.58
N ASP A 168 -4.80 -2.88 -6.55
CA ASP A 168 -5.15 -2.11 -5.34
C ASP A 168 -6.64 -2.20 -5.02
N ALA A 169 -7.46 -2.73 -5.94
CA ALA A 169 -8.90 -2.90 -5.75
C ALA A 169 -9.36 -4.27 -6.28
N ALA A 170 -10.34 -4.84 -5.60
CA ALA A 170 -11.11 -5.95 -6.15
C ALA A 170 -11.88 -5.45 -7.38
N TYR A 171 -11.73 -6.14 -8.52
CA TYR A 171 -12.48 -5.88 -9.73
C TYR A 171 -13.24 -7.11 -10.19
N GLY A 172 -14.30 -6.89 -10.95
CA GLY A 172 -15.18 -7.95 -11.36
C GLY A 172 -16.21 -7.50 -12.37
N SER A 173 -17.16 -8.39 -12.62
CA SER A 173 -18.25 -8.17 -13.56
C SER A 173 -19.58 -8.45 -12.88
N MET A 174 -20.64 -7.80 -13.38
CA MET A 174 -21.99 -8.00 -12.86
C MET A 174 -22.95 -8.46 -13.94
N ILE A 175 -23.79 -9.43 -13.59
CA ILE A 175 -24.89 -9.93 -14.42
C ILE A 175 -26.19 -9.71 -13.64
N SER A 176 -27.21 -9.17 -14.28
CA SER A 176 -28.51 -8.98 -13.63
C SER A 176 -29.14 -10.34 -13.29
N VAL A 177 -29.78 -10.45 -12.13
CA VAL A 177 -30.50 -11.69 -11.75
C VAL A 177 -31.63 -12.00 -12.73
N GLU A 178 -32.22 -10.99 -13.37
CA GLU A 178 -33.21 -11.17 -14.44
C GLU A 178 -32.62 -11.93 -15.63
N SER A 179 -31.41 -11.57 -16.07
CA SER A 179 -30.69 -12.29 -17.13
C SER A 179 -30.35 -13.73 -16.73
N LEU A 180 -29.97 -13.95 -15.47
CA LEU A 180 -29.71 -15.31 -14.97
C LEU A 180 -30.98 -16.18 -15.03
N TYR A 181 -32.12 -15.64 -14.63
CA TYR A 181 -33.40 -16.36 -14.70
C TYR A 181 -33.89 -16.58 -16.12
N SER A 182 -33.54 -15.71 -17.09
CA SER A 182 -33.81 -15.96 -18.51
C SER A 182 -32.84 -16.94 -19.16
N GLY A 183 -31.82 -17.43 -18.43
CA GLY A 183 -30.81 -18.35 -18.94
C GLY A 183 -29.72 -17.67 -19.77
N ASP A 184 -29.63 -16.33 -19.73
CA ASP A 184 -28.58 -15.56 -20.38
C ASP A 184 -27.46 -15.24 -19.38
N PHE A 185 -26.46 -16.11 -19.36
CA PHE A 185 -25.29 -16.02 -18.47
C PHE A 185 -24.13 -15.20 -19.05
N GLN A 186 -24.32 -14.55 -20.20
CA GLN A 186 -23.28 -13.75 -20.86
C GLN A 186 -23.67 -12.28 -21.01
N ASN A 187 -24.92 -11.91 -20.70
CA ASN A 187 -25.39 -10.53 -20.68
C ASN A 187 -24.89 -9.76 -19.46
N TYR A 188 -23.59 -9.44 -19.44
CA TYR A 188 -22.99 -8.57 -18.44
C TYR A 188 -23.59 -7.16 -18.50
N SER A 189 -23.92 -6.62 -17.33
CA SER A 189 -24.45 -5.27 -17.17
C SER A 189 -23.34 -4.21 -17.02
N ALA A 190 -22.25 -4.57 -16.33
CA ALA A 190 -21.10 -3.69 -16.13
C ALA A 190 -19.88 -4.47 -15.61
N LEU A 191 -18.70 -3.89 -15.81
CA LEU A 191 -17.53 -4.16 -14.98
C LEU A 191 -17.59 -3.28 -13.73
N TYR A 192 -16.95 -3.70 -12.65
CA TYR A 192 -16.86 -2.91 -11.43
C TYR A 192 -15.49 -3.01 -10.76
N PHE A 193 -15.19 -2.03 -9.90
CA PHE A 193 -14.18 -2.17 -8.86
C PHE A 193 -14.69 -1.61 -7.52
N GLU A 194 -14.22 -2.18 -6.42
CA GLU A 194 -14.64 -1.80 -5.07
C GLU A 194 -13.85 -0.59 -4.55
N LEU A 195 -14.56 0.33 -3.89
CA LEU A 195 -13.99 1.43 -3.13
C LEU A 195 -14.22 1.19 -1.63
N PRO A 196 -13.17 0.85 -0.84
CA PRO A 196 -13.32 0.55 0.57
C PRO A 196 -13.86 1.72 1.39
N ASN A 197 -13.43 2.94 1.08
CA ASN A 197 -13.81 4.17 1.77
C ASN A 197 -13.91 5.37 0.79
N PRO A 198 -14.96 5.43 -0.04
CA PRO A 198 -15.08 6.50 -1.02
C PRO A 198 -15.36 7.85 -0.34
N ALA A 199 -14.63 8.90 -0.73
CA ALA A 199 -14.88 10.27 -0.25
C ALA A 199 -16.26 10.82 -0.68
N SER A 200 -16.77 10.38 -1.84
CA SER A 200 -18.11 10.69 -2.34
C SER A 200 -18.82 9.42 -2.77
N LYS A 201 -20.10 9.30 -2.39
CA LYS A 201 -20.97 8.15 -2.72
C LYS A 201 -21.88 8.41 -3.92
N LYS A 202 -21.82 9.60 -4.51
CA LYS A 202 -22.72 10.01 -5.60
C LYS A 202 -22.38 9.23 -6.87
N GLY A 203 -23.38 8.55 -7.44
CA GLY A 203 -23.24 7.78 -8.68
C GLY A 203 -22.51 6.43 -8.52
N LEU A 204 -22.24 5.99 -7.29
CA LEU A 204 -21.70 4.66 -7.04
C LEU A 204 -22.82 3.63 -6.98
N HIS A 205 -22.57 2.44 -7.53
CA HIS A 205 -23.43 1.29 -7.31
C HIS A 205 -23.24 0.79 -5.87
N ILE A 206 -24.35 0.50 -5.19
CA ILE A 206 -24.33 0.03 -3.81
C ILE A 206 -24.57 -1.47 -3.85
N LYS A 207 -23.57 -2.26 -3.44
CA LYS A 207 -23.77 -3.67 -3.11
C LYS A 207 -24.37 -3.75 -1.71
N PRO A 208 -25.65 -4.13 -1.56
CA PRO A 208 -26.34 -4.06 -0.27
C PRO A 208 -25.74 -5.03 0.76
N ALA A 209 -25.89 -4.70 2.04
CA ALA A 209 -25.64 -5.67 3.10
C ALA A 209 -26.76 -6.72 3.11
N GLY A 210 -26.44 -7.94 3.52
CA GLY A 210 -27.44 -9.00 3.68
C GLY A 210 -26.86 -10.38 3.38
N LYS A 211 -27.77 -11.35 3.22
CA LYS A 211 -27.43 -12.72 2.84
C LYS A 211 -27.21 -12.86 1.34
N TYR A 212 -26.14 -13.57 0.99
CA TYR A 212 -25.78 -13.89 -0.38
C TYR A 212 -25.58 -15.40 -0.51
N LEU A 213 -25.99 -15.96 -1.64
CA LEU A 213 -25.40 -17.22 -2.11
C LEU A 213 -23.99 -16.93 -2.61
N ARG A 214 -23.03 -17.74 -2.17
CA ARG A 214 -21.65 -17.73 -2.65
C ARG A 214 -21.31 -19.08 -3.23
N ALA A 215 -20.67 -19.04 -4.39
CA ALA A 215 -20.16 -20.21 -5.09
C ALA A 215 -18.82 -19.87 -5.74
N PHE A 216 -18.09 -20.91 -6.12
CA PHE A 216 -16.81 -20.79 -6.82
C PHE A 216 -16.86 -21.58 -8.13
N CYS A 217 -16.17 -21.07 -9.15
CA CYS A 217 -15.96 -21.75 -10.41
C CYS A 217 -14.46 -21.81 -10.69
N LYS A 218 -13.90 -23.02 -10.84
CA LYS A 218 -12.50 -23.20 -11.24
C LYS A 218 -12.41 -23.48 -12.74
N GLY A 219 -11.53 -22.72 -13.40
CA GLY A 219 -11.18 -22.85 -14.80
C GLY A 219 -11.66 -21.67 -15.62
N SER A 220 -11.60 -21.87 -16.93
CA SER A 220 -11.98 -20.89 -17.94
C SER A 220 -13.46 -20.50 -17.85
N TRP A 221 -13.76 -19.28 -18.29
CA TRP A 221 -15.07 -18.66 -18.14
C TRP A 221 -16.20 -19.34 -18.94
N ASP A 222 -15.89 -20.22 -19.90
CA ASP A 222 -16.87 -21.10 -20.55
C ASP A 222 -17.58 -22.05 -19.58
N ARG A 223 -17.04 -22.26 -18.38
CA ARG A 223 -17.66 -23.06 -17.31
C ARG A 223 -18.67 -22.29 -16.46
N LEU A 224 -18.66 -20.95 -16.50
CA LEU A 224 -19.57 -20.12 -15.70
C LEU A 224 -21.05 -20.41 -15.97
N PRO A 225 -21.52 -20.57 -17.24
CA PRO A 225 -22.90 -20.92 -17.53
C PRO A 225 -23.39 -22.18 -16.81
N ASP A 226 -22.58 -23.24 -16.77
CA ASP A 226 -22.97 -24.48 -16.09
C ASP A 226 -22.97 -24.30 -14.56
N ARG A 227 -22.00 -23.55 -14.04
CA ARG A 227 -21.99 -23.20 -12.61
C ARG A 227 -23.20 -22.37 -12.19
N TYR A 228 -23.66 -21.44 -13.03
CA TYR A 228 -24.90 -20.70 -12.78
C TYR A 228 -26.14 -21.60 -12.74
N LYS A 229 -26.23 -22.60 -13.64
CA LYS A 229 -27.34 -23.59 -13.59
C LYS A 229 -27.36 -24.33 -12.26
N GLU A 230 -26.21 -24.74 -11.74
CA GLU A 230 -26.10 -25.37 -10.43
C GLU A 230 -26.54 -24.45 -9.28
N ILE A 231 -26.13 -23.18 -9.32
CA ILE A 231 -26.53 -22.16 -8.33
C ILE A 231 -28.04 -21.95 -8.34
N LEU A 232 -28.64 -21.82 -9.51
CA LEU A 232 -30.10 -21.64 -9.66
C LEU A 232 -30.86 -22.89 -9.17
N ALA A 233 -30.39 -24.09 -9.51
CA ALA A 233 -30.97 -25.34 -9.02
C ALA A 233 -30.86 -25.47 -7.49
N TYR A 234 -29.72 -25.06 -6.92
CA TYR A 234 -29.52 -25.02 -5.47
C TYR A 234 -30.47 -24.02 -4.81
N ALA A 235 -30.58 -22.80 -5.34
CA ALA A 235 -31.49 -21.77 -4.83
C ALA A 235 -32.94 -22.26 -4.82
N GLN A 236 -33.39 -22.87 -5.93
CA GLN A 236 -34.73 -23.46 -6.04
C GLN A 236 -34.96 -24.57 -5.01
N LYS A 237 -34.01 -25.50 -4.86
CA LYS A 237 -34.09 -26.60 -3.89
C LYS A 237 -34.20 -26.12 -2.44
N GLN A 238 -33.56 -24.99 -2.13
CA GLN A 238 -33.57 -24.36 -0.80
C GLN A 238 -34.73 -23.37 -0.60
N GLY A 239 -35.60 -23.18 -1.61
CA GLY A 239 -36.69 -22.20 -1.56
C GLY A 239 -36.21 -20.75 -1.50
N LEU A 240 -35.02 -20.45 -2.00
CA LEU A 240 -34.41 -19.13 -1.99
C LEU A 240 -34.76 -18.38 -3.29
N SER A 241 -35.13 -17.11 -3.14
CA SER A 241 -35.27 -16.18 -4.27
C SER A 241 -34.06 -15.27 -4.36
N LEU A 242 -33.49 -15.11 -5.54
CA LEU A 242 -32.34 -14.24 -5.79
C LEU A 242 -32.81 -12.87 -6.26
N THR A 243 -32.00 -11.83 -6.03
CA THR A 243 -32.36 -10.45 -6.38
C THR A 243 -31.13 -9.61 -6.72
N GLY A 244 -31.33 -8.53 -7.50
CA GLY A 244 -30.27 -7.59 -7.86
C GLY A 244 -29.34 -8.15 -8.93
N TYR A 245 -28.07 -8.34 -8.56
CA TYR A 245 -27.01 -8.76 -9.48
C TYR A 245 -26.24 -9.95 -8.91
N SER A 246 -25.74 -10.81 -9.81
CA SER A 246 -24.57 -11.62 -9.54
C SER A 246 -23.32 -10.74 -9.64
N TYR A 247 -22.42 -10.89 -8.68
CA TYR A 247 -21.11 -10.26 -8.66
C TYR A 247 -20.05 -11.35 -8.83
N GLU A 248 -19.34 -11.30 -9.94
CA GLU A 248 -18.21 -12.18 -10.21
C GLU A 248 -16.91 -11.48 -9.84
N MET A 249 -15.93 -12.23 -9.33
CA MET A 249 -14.61 -11.70 -8.98
C MET A 249 -13.56 -12.80 -9.03
N GLY A 250 -12.42 -12.53 -9.68
CA GLY A 250 -11.24 -13.38 -9.59
C GLY A 250 -10.60 -13.30 -8.21
N ILE A 251 -10.27 -14.44 -7.60
CA ILE A 251 -9.66 -14.45 -6.25
C ILE A 251 -8.20 -14.87 -6.23
N ASN A 252 -7.67 -15.49 -7.29
CA ASN A 252 -6.31 -16.04 -7.32
C ASN A 252 -5.43 -15.52 -8.46
N GLU A 253 -5.81 -14.39 -9.08
CA GLU A 253 -5.11 -13.83 -10.25
C GLU A 253 -3.62 -13.54 -10.01
N THR A 254 -3.21 -13.34 -8.76
CA THR A 254 -1.81 -13.07 -8.41
C THR A 254 -0.90 -14.30 -8.40
N VAL A 255 -1.45 -15.51 -8.51
CA VAL A 255 -0.70 -16.78 -8.33
C VAL A 255 -0.92 -17.80 -9.44
N ILE A 256 -1.66 -17.45 -10.49
CA ILE A 256 -1.91 -18.32 -11.63
C ILE A 256 -1.05 -17.93 -12.83
N ASP A 257 -0.54 -18.93 -13.53
CA ASP A 257 0.12 -18.79 -14.82
C ASP A 257 -0.73 -19.38 -15.98
N ASP A 258 -1.80 -20.13 -15.63
CA ASP A 258 -2.75 -20.74 -16.57
C ASP A 258 -4.17 -20.34 -16.20
N PHE A 259 -4.96 -19.99 -17.21
CA PHE A 259 -6.37 -19.65 -17.08
C PHE A 259 -7.24 -20.84 -16.59
N ASN A 260 -6.78 -22.08 -16.77
CA ASN A 260 -7.41 -23.28 -16.22
C ASN A 260 -7.37 -23.33 -14.68
N ASP A 261 -6.46 -22.58 -14.06
CA ASP A 261 -6.37 -22.46 -12.61
C ASP A 261 -7.13 -21.24 -12.07
N TYR A 262 -7.72 -20.40 -12.93
CA TYR A 262 -8.51 -19.25 -12.51
C TYR A 262 -9.67 -19.67 -11.61
N ILE A 263 -9.88 -18.94 -10.51
CA ILE A 263 -11.01 -19.15 -9.60
C ILE A 263 -11.87 -17.89 -9.60
N THR A 264 -13.08 -18.02 -10.14
CA THR A 264 -14.12 -17.00 -10.05
C THR A 264 -14.98 -17.26 -8.82
N GLN A 265 -15.05 -16.29 -7.92
CA GLN A 265 -16.08 -16.23 -6.88
C GLN A 265 -17.33 -15.57 -7.44
N ILE A 266 -18.48 -16.19 -7.20
CA ILE A 266 -19.80 -15.71 -7.61
C ILE A 266 -20.60 -15.42 -6.34
N GLU A 267 -21.15 -14.21 -6.22
CA GLU A 267 -22.04 -13.83 -5.13
C GLU A 267 -23.36 -13.26 -5.63
N ILE A 268 -24.49 -13.81 -5.19
CA ILE A 268 -25.83 -13.36 -5.60
C ILE A 268 -26.69 -13.09 -4.37
N GLN A 269 -27.30 -11.92 -4.29
CA GLN A 269 -28.09 -11.54 -3.12
C GLN A 269 -29.35 -12.40 -3.02
N ILE A 270 -29.65 -12.85 -1.79
CA ILE A 270 -30.90 -13.52 -1.46
C ILE A 270 -31.93 -12.46 -1.07
N LYS A 271 -33.12 -12.52 -1.68
CA LYS A 271 -34.24 -11.65 -1.35
C LYS A 271 -34.63 -11.89 0.11
N SER A 272 -34.60 -10.84 0.93
CA SER A 272 -35.13 -10.90 2.29
C SER A 272 -36.64 -11.05 2.20
N GLY A 273 -37.18 -12.08 2.87
CA GLY A 273 -38.62 -12.32 2.99
C GLY A 273 -39.31 -11.30 3.88
#